data_AF-A0A251QD29-F1
#
_entry.id   AF-A0A251QD29-F1
#
_cell.length_a   1.000
_cell.length_b   1.000
_cell.length_c   1.000
_cell.angle_alpha   90.00
_cell.angle_beta   90.00
_cell.angle_gamma   90.00
#
_symmetry.space_group_name_H-M   'P 1'
#
loop_
_entity.id
_entity.type
_entity.pdbx_description
1 polymer ?
#
loop_
_entity_poly.entity_id
_entity_poly.type
_entity_poly.pdbx_seq_one_letter_code
_entity_poly.pdbx_strand_id
1 'polypeptide(L)'
;MAVSVDAAVVELLDSSNYVDWSVWVKTYLLAQDLWDVVEQDEEEEEEEEADDKFKAWREKNATALHTIQISCGREASSLIRNTSSAKRAWDTLAENFKPKPRYYNDFHQCQPLFDAVWSGDWDEAKQFLTLHPNAIRTRLPSTNEIALHMATDLEHEHIVEELVQLMSEEDLEITGNDGWTALALAASRGNIKMVECMVRKSKKILSIPTWDSNNVTPVVLASMNEQWDIVDYLYSVTPFQDLMPEKGPYGAGLLCTFIMGMKFGIARELIQRCPQLVFTKGQDGAFPMEAFMPSAFPSGTRLKLWQIWIYNCIHIERAISDIRVSVQNEGKEECNRMKITWSGMLRLWFYLIKFK
;
A
#
# COMPACT_ATOMS: atom_id res chain seq x y z
N MET A 1 -21.90 -32.89 23.88
CA MET A 1 -21.80 -32.94 22.40
C MET A 1 -20.84 -34.05 22.06
N ALA A 2 -21.32 -35.12 21.42
CA ALA A 2 -20.51 -36.30 21.13
C ALA A 2 -19.57 -36.01 19.96
N VAL A 3 -18.27 -36.05 20.21
CA VAL A 3 -17.24 -36.06 19.16
C VAL A 3 -17.21 -37.47 18.59
N SER A 4 -17.41 -37.59 17.27
CA SER A 4 -17.31 -38.87 16.55
C SER A 4 -15.88 -39.41 16.69
N VAL A 5 -15.75 -40.70 17.05
CA VAL A 5 -14.48 -41.38 17.33
C VAL A 5 -13.63 -41.59 16.05
N ASP A 6 -14.17 -41.26 14.87
CA ASP A 6 -13.53 -41.41 13.56
C ASP A 6 -13.13 -40.08 12.90
N ALA A 7 -13.12 -38.96 13.62
CA ALA A 7 -12.71 -37.68 13.03
C ALA A 7 -11.18 -37.65 12.82
N ALA A 8 -10.75 -37.83 11.56
CA ALA A 8 -9.33 -37.80 11.16
C ALA A 8 -8.59 -36.53 11.59
N VAL A 9 -9.30 -35.40 11.84
CA VAL A 9 -8.70 -34.13 12.26
C VAL A 9 -9.64 -33.37 13.21
N VAL A 10 -9.07 -32.81 14.29
CA VAL A 10 -9.78 -32.01 15.32
C VAL A 10 -10.09 -30.58 14.83
N GLU A 11 -9.25 -30.03 13.95
CA GLU A 11 -9.41 -28.68 13.36
C GLU A 11 -9.20 -28.70 11.84
N LEU A 12 -10.09 -28.05 11.10
CA LEU A 12 -9.99 -27.96 9.63
C LEU A 12 -8.87 -26.98 9.25
N LEU A 13 -8.19 -27.25 8.12
CA LEU A 13 -7.16 -26.34 7.58
C LEU A 13 -7.74 -24.95 7.29
N ASP A 14 -7.11 -23.92 7.85
CA ASP A 14 -7.35 -22.51 7.58
C ASP A 14 -6.03 -21.77 7.25
N SER A 15 -6.10 -20.45 7.12
CA SER A 15 -4.97 -19.60 6.74
C SER A 15 -3.85 -19.52 7.80
N SER A 16 -4.06 -20.02 9.00
CA SER A 16 -3.19 -19.82 10.16
C SER A 16 -2.61 -21.10 10.76
N ASN A 17 -3.20 -22.27 10.49
CA ASN A 17 -2.88 -23.51 11.22
C ASN A 17 -2.15 -24.59 10.39
N TYR A 18 -1.61 -24.26 9.21
CA TYR A 18 -1.01 -25.25 8.30
C TYR A 18 0.07 -26.12 8.95
N VAL A 19 0.93 -25.55 9.81
CA VAL A 19 2.04 -26.29 10.43
C VAL A 19 1.50 -27.44 11.27
N ASP A 20 0.62 -27.15 12.22
CA ASP A 20 0.02 -28.15 13.11
C ASP A 20 -0.87 -29.13 12.33
N TRP A 21 -1.68 -28.60 11.41
CA TRP A 21 -2.52 -29.39 10.51
C TRP A 21 -1.70 -30.42 9.72
N SER A 22 -0.59 -29.99 9.10
CA SER A 22 0.23 -30.85 8.26
C SER A 22 0.87 -31.99 9.05
N VAL A 23 1.21 -31.75 10.32
CA VAL A 23 1.73 -32.79 11.22
C VAL A 23 0.65 -33.81 11.52
N TRP A 24 -0.54 -33.39 11.92
CA TRP A 24 -1.62 -34.32 12.28
C TRP A 24 -2.09 -35.17 11.11
N VAL A 25 -2.32 -34.56 9.94
CA VAL A 25 -2.77 -35.30 8.75
C VAL A 25 -1.68 -36.26 8.27
N LYS A 26 -0.41 -35.84 8.28
CA LYS A 26 0.71 -36.73 7.95
C LYS A 26 0.80 -37.91 8.91
N THR A 27 0.69 -37.69 10.22
CA THR A 27 0.70 -38.76 11.22
C THR A 27 -0.45 -39.74 11.01
N TYR A 28 -1.64 -39.26 10.68
CA TYR A 28 -2.79 -40.11 10.37
C TYR A 28 -2.57 -40.94 9.10
N LEU A 29 -2.10 -40.33 8.01
CA LEU A 29 -1.81 -41.03 6.76
C LEU A 29 -0.71 -42.09 6.94
N LEU A 30 0.32 -41.81 7.74
CA LEU A 30 1.35 -42.80 8.12
C LEU A 30 0.75 -43.97 8.91
N ALA A 31 -0.14 -43.70 9.87
CA ALA A 31 -0.80 -44.74 10.65
C ALA A 31 -1.70 -45.66 9.80
N GLN A 32 -2.20 -45.16 8.66
CA GLN A 32 -3.05 -45.90 7.73
C GLN A 32 -2.29 -46.51 6.54
N ASP A 33 -0.95 -46.41 6.51
CA ASP A 33 -0.12 -46.89 5.39
C ASP A 33 -0.46 -46.22 4.04
N LEU A 34 -0.82 -44.93 4.10
CA LEU A 34 -1.28 -44.08 2.98
C LEU A 34 -0.28 -42.97 2.61
N TRP A 35 0.82 -42.80 3.34
CA TRP A 35 1.73 -41.67 3.08
C TRP A 35 2.54 -41.84 1.79
N ASP A 36 2.86 -43.08 1.39
CA ASP A 36 3.72 -43.36 0.23
C ASP A 36 3.16 -42.78 -1.08
N VAL A 37 1.83 -42.79 -1.25
CA VAL A 37 1.15 -42.22 -2.45
C VAL A 37 1.12 -40.69 -2.46
N VAL A 38 1.44 -40.04 -1.35
CA VAL A 38 1.57 -38.58 -1.25
C VAL A 38 3.01 -38.14 -1.56
N GLU A 39 3.99 -39.02 -1.38
CA GLU A 39 5.41 -38.72 -1.59
C GLU A 39 5.89 -39.08 -3.01
N GLN A 40 5.42 -40.20 -3.57
CA GLN A 40 5.84 -40.69 -4.89
C GLN A 40 5.18 -39.95 -6.05
N ASP A 41 5.93 -39.71 -7.13
CA ASP A 41 5.37 -39.28 -8.42
C ASP A 41 4.62 -40.44 -9.07
N GLU A 42 3.61 -40.14 -9.89
CA GLU A 42 2.87 -41.17 -10.64
C GLU A 42 3.83 -41.92 -11.57
N GLU A 43 4.28 -43.12 -11.18
CA GLU A 43 5.09 -43.98 -12.04
C GLU A 43 4.20 -44.72 -13.05
N GLU A 44 4.48 -44.52 -14.33
CA GLU A 44 3.99 -45.38 -15.42
C GLU A 44 4.81 -46.68 -15.39
N GLU A 45 4.32 -47.74 -14.73
CA GLU A 45 4.92 -49.08 -14.83
C GLU A 45 4.27 -49.89 -15.98
N GLU A 46 5.10 -50.58 -16.77
CA GLU A 46 4.72 -51.39 -17.94
C GLU A 46 3.86 -52.62 -17.59
N GLU A 47 3.02 -53.02 -18.55
CA GLU A 47 1.75 -53.75 -18.43
C GLU A 47 1.77 -55.19 -17.85
N GLU A 48 2.91 -55.81 -17.55
CA GLU A 48 2.94 -57.28 -17.33
C GLU A 48 2.89 -57.78 -15.88
N GLU A 49 3.15 -56.95 -14.86
CA GLU A 49 2.87 -57.24 -13.43
C GLU A 49 1.85 -56.26 -12.79
N ALA A 50 1.13 -55.52 -13.65
CA ALA A 50 0.63 -54.19 -13.33
C ALA A 50 -0.78 -54.09 -12.71
N ASP A 51 -1.71 -55.06 -12.89
CA ASP A 51 -3.13 -54.79 -12.57
C ASP A 51 -3.43 -54.71 -11.06
N ASP A 52 -2.99 -55.70 -10.28
CA ASP A 52 -3.27 -55.75 -8.82
C ASP A 52 -2.51 -54.67 -8.04
N LYS A 53 -1.25 -54.40 -8.41
CA LYS A 53 -0.42 -53.36 -7.77
C LYS A 53 -0.93 -51.96 -8.11
N PHE A 54 -1.30 -51.70 -9.37
CA PHE A 54 -1.89 -50.43 -9.80
C PHE A 54 -3.27 -50.20 -9.16
N LYS A 55 -4.09 -51.26 -9.04
CA LYS A 55 -5.37 -51.18 -8.33
C LYS A 55 -5.19 -50.83 -6.85
N ALA A 56 -4.26 -51.50 -6.16
CA ALA A 56 -3.94 -51.20 -4.76
C ALA A 56 -3.45 -49.76 -4.58
N TRP A 57 -2.59 -49.27 -5.50
CA TRP A 57 -2.16 -47.87 -5.50
C TRP A 57 -3.33 -46.89 -5.68
N ARG A 58 -4.24 -47.16 -6.64
CA ARG A 58 -5.42 -46.30 -6.87
C ARG A 58 -6.32 -46.22 -5.64
N GLU A 59 -6.53 -47.34 -4.95
CA GLU A 59 -7.29 -47.40 -3.70
C GLU A 59 -6.61 -46.60 -2.58
N LYS A 60 -5.29 -46.71 -2.43
CA LYS A 60 -4.51 -45.90 -1.47
C LYS A 60 -4.57 -44.41 -1.79
N ASN A 61 -4.35 -44.01 -3.05
CA ASN A 61 -4.42 -42.62 -3.51
C ASN A 61 -5.81 -42.01 -3.27
N ALA A 62 -6.88 -42.75 -3.60
CA ALA A 62 -8.25 -42.27 -3.37
C ALA A 62 -8.54 -42.06 -1.88
N THR A 63 -8.10 -42.99 -1.02
CA THR A 63 -8.29 -42.90 0.44
C THR A 63 -7.48 -41.74 1.04
N ALA A 64 -6.23 -41.56 0.61
CA ALA A 64 -5.37 -40.46 1.03
C ALA A 64 -5.96 -39.10 0.62
N LEU A 65 -6.41 -38.98 -0.63
CA LEU A 65 -7.06 -37.78 -1.15
C LEU A 65 -8.34 -37.44 -0.38
N HIS A 66 -9.19 -38.44 -0.13
CA HIS A 66 -10.42 -38.24 0.64
C HIS A 66 -10.11 -37.73 2.06
N THR A 67 -9.12 -38.32 2.72
CA THR A 67 -8.65 -37.90 4.06
C THR A 67 -8.17 -36.44 4.06
N ILE A 68 -7.37 -36.05 3.06
CA ILE A 68 -6.92 -34.65 2.91
C ILE A 68 -8.13 -33.73 2.69
N GLN A 69 -9.07 -34.11 1.83
CA GLN A 69 -10.26 -33.30 1.53
C GLN A 69 -11.17 -33.05 2.74
N ILE A 70 -11.44 -34.06 3.56
CA ILE A 70 -12.28 -33.91 4.76
C ILE A 70 -11.59 -33.10 5.87
N SER A 71 -10.26 -32.98 5.81
CA SER A 71 -9.48 -32.17 6.75
C SER A 71 -9.35 -30.69 6.35
N CYS A 72 -9.89 -30.31 5.19
CA CYS A 72 -9.75 -28.95 4.66
C CYS A 72 -10.94 -28.05 5.02
N GLY A 73 -10.65 -26.81 5.42
CA GLY A 73 -11.66 -25.74 5.49
C GLY A 73 -12.17 -25.33 4.11
N ARG A 74 -13.14 -24.41 4.08
CA ARG A 74 -13.82 -23.99 2.83
C ARG A 74 -12.83 -23.49 1.75
N GLU A 75 -11.84 -22.70 2.15
CA GLU A 75 -10.85 -22.11 1.24
C GLU A 75 -9.91 -23.19 0.66
N ALA A 76 -9.30 -24.00 1.54
CA ALA A 76 -8.44 -25.10 1.16
C ALA A 76 -9.17 -26.13 0.26
N SER A 77 -10.41 -26.48 0.61
CA SER A 77 -11.25 -27.39 -0.18
C SER A 77 -11.53 -26.88 -1.60
N SER A 78 -11.64 -25.56 -1.78
CA SER A 78 -11.83 -24.96 -3.10
C SER A 78 -10.61 -25.15 -4.01
N LEU A 79 -9.40 -25.18 -3.44
CA LEU A 79 -8.15 -25.28 -4.20
C LEU A 79 -7.91 -26.70 -4.72
N ILE A 80 -8.33 -27.73 -3.98
CA ILE A 80 -8.07 -29.14 -4.31
C ILE A 80 -9.26 -29.88 -4.90
N ARG A 81 -10.39 -29.20 -5.17
CA ARG A 81 -11.67 -29.82 -5.59
C ARG A 81 -11.56 -30.68 -6.85
N ASN A 82 -10.72 -30.26 -7.80
CA ASN A 82 -10.60 -30.90 -9.11
C ASN A 82 -9.39 -31.85 -9.20
N THR A 83 -8.69 -32.07 -8.08
CA THR A 83 -7.48 -32.86 -8.06
C THR A 83 -7.82 -34.34 -7.90
N SER A 84 -7.19 -35.20 -8.70
CA SER A 84 -7.33 -36.68 -8.66
C SER A 84 -6.18 -37.39 -7.92
N SER A 85 -5.14 -36.65 -7.53
CA SER A 85 -3.92 -37.17 -6.89
C SER A 85 -3.78 -36.58 -5.48
N ALA A 86 -3.57 -37.45 -4.49
CA ALA A 86 -3.33 -37.07 -3.11
C ALA A 86 -2.07 -36.21 -2.97
N LYS A 87 -1.01 -36.55 -3.72
CA LYS A 87 0.21 -35.75 -3.83
C LYS A 87 -0.07 -34.34 -4.35
N ARG A 88 -0.72 -34.22 -5.50
CA ARG A 88 -1.04 -32.89 -6.08
C ARG A 88 -1.90 -32.05 -5.12
N ALA A 89 -2.81 -32.68 -4.38
CA ALA A 89 -3.61 -31.98 -3.38
C ALA A 89 -2.75 -31.49 -2.23
N TRP A 90 -1.88 -32.35 -1.68
CA TRP A 90 -0.93 -32.01 -0.63
C TRP A 90 0.01 -30.87 -1.03
N ASP A 91 0.60 -30.95 -2.22
CA ASP A 91 1.52 -29.93 -2.74
C ASP A 91 0.82 -28.60 -2.97
N THR A 92 -0.39 -28.61 -3.54
CA THR A 92 -1.20 -27.39 -3.72
C THR A 92 -1.47 -26.71 -2.38
N LEU A 93 -1.81 -27.48 -1.34
CA LEU A 93 -2.02 -26.94 -0.01
C LEU A 93 -0.72 -26.41 0.60
N ALA A 94 0.40 -27.12 0.40
CA ALA A 94 1.71 -26.64 0.82
C ALA A 94 2.10 -25.32 0.15
N GLU A 95 1.87 -25.17 -1.15
CA GLU A 95 2.20 -23.92 -1.86
C GLU A 95 1.40 -22.72 -1.36
N ASN A 96 0.14 -22.93 -0.97
CA ASN A 96 -0.78 -21.85 -0.60
C ASN A 96 -0.76 -21.53 0.90
N PHE A 97 -0.58 -22.53 1.76
CA PHE A 97 -0.73 -22.39 3.21
C PHE A 97 0.55 -22.66 4.00
N LYS A 98 1.56 -23.31 3.42
CA LYS A 98 2.83 -23.49 4.12
C LYS A 98 3.47 -22.13 4.31
N PRO A 99 3.81 -21.74 5.56
CA PRO A 99 4.56 -20.53 5.79
C PRO A 99 5.87 -20.64 5.02
N LYS A 100 6.07 -19.75 4.05
CA LYS A 100 7.26 -19.73 3.21
C LYS A 100 8.46 -19.50 4.14
N PRO A 101 9.51 -20.33 4.10
CA PRO A 101 10.68 -20.13 4.94
C PRO A 101 11.47 -18.91 4.46
N ARG A 102 11.10 -17.75 4.99
CA ARG A 102 11.94 -16.57 5.15
C ARG A 102 11.54 -15.96 6.50
N TYR A 103 12.52 -15.59 7.33
CA TYR A 103 12.36 -14.78 8.56
C TYR A 103 12.16 -15.44 9.94
N TYR A 104 12.66 -16.64 10.23
CA TYR A 104 12.75 -17.07 11.65
C TYR A 104 14.14 -17.02 12.28
N ASN A 105 15.24 -17.07 11.49
CA ASN A 105 16.60 -17.13 12.05
C ASN A 105 17.35 -15.77 12.17
N ASP A 106 16.87 -14.70 11.52
CA ASP A 106 17.53 -13.38 11.56
C ASP A 106 16.99 -12.43 12.63
N PHE A 107 15.75 -12.66 13.12
CA PHE A 107 15.12 -11.73 14.06
C PHE A 107 15.84 -11.67 15.42
N HIS A 108 16.21 -12.83 15.99
CA HIS A 108 16.98 -12.87 17.23
C HIS A 108 18.36 -12.21 17.11
N GLN A 109 18.95 -12.22 15.92
CA GLN A 109 20.27 -11.64 15.71
C GLN A 109 20.23 -10.13 15.71
N CYS A 110 19.19 -9.52 15.13
CA CYS A 110 19.08 -8.06 15.03
C CYS A 110 18.20 -7.42 16.11
N GLN A 111 17.61 -8.21 17.00
CA GLN A 111 16.84 -7.71 18.13
C GLN A 111 17.60 -6.65 18.96
N PRO A 112 18.90 -6.79 19.27
CA PRO A 112 19.64 -5.76 20.01
C PRO A 112 19.68 -4.39 19.31
N LEU A 113 19.73 -4.36 17.96
CA LEU A 113 19.67 -3.11 17.21
C LEU A 113 18.33 -2.41 17.42
N PHE A 114 17.23 -3.15 17.32
CA PHE A 114 15.88 -2.61 17.48
C PHE A 114 15.62 -2.19 18.93
N ASP A 115 16.09 -2.95 19.92
CA ASP A 115 15.96 -2.58 21.34
C ASP A 115 16.74 -1.29 21.67
N ALA A 116 17.95 -1.12 21.12
CA ALA A 116 18.74 0.10 21.25
C ALA A 116 18.06 1.30 20.58
N VAL A 117 17.54 1.13 19.35
CA VAL A 117 16.78 2.19 18.66
C VAL A 117 15.51 2.56 19.43
N TRP A 118 14.77 1.56 19.93
CA TRP A 118 13.56 1.74 20.72
C TRP A 118 13.81 2.51 22.02
N SER A 119 14.91 2.20 22.71
CA SER A 119 15.31 2.90 23.94
C SER A 119 15.98 4.26 23.69
N GLY A 120 16.38 4.54 22.45
CA GLY A 120 17.08 5.76 22.07
C GLY A 120 18.58 5.75 22.34
N ASP A 121 19.17 4.59 22.59
CA ASP A 121 20.60 4.43 22.82
C ASP A 121 21.34 4.28 21.48
N TRP A 122 21.82 5.41 20.94
CA TRP A 122 22.61 5.40 19.72
C TRP A 122 23.96 4.69 19.89
N ASP A 123 24.57 4.74 21.07
CA ASP A 123 25.90 4.16 21.27
C ASP A 123 25.84 2.63 21.19
N GLU A 124 24.81 2.02 21.79
CA GLU A 124 24.53 0.59 21.66
C GLU A 124 24.17 0.21 20.22
N ALA A 125 23.29 0.98 19.56
CA ALA A 125 22.91 0.75 18.16
C ALA A 125 24.14 0.81 17.23
N LYS A 126 25.00 1.82 17.41
CA LYS A 126 26.23 2.02 16.64
C LYS A 126 27.24 0.91 16.88
N GLN A 127 27.42 0.47 18.12
CA GLN A 127 28.29 -0.64 18.44
C GLN A 127 27.82 -1.91 17.72
N PHE A 128 26.51 -2.18 17.75
CA PHE A 128 25.92 -3.32 17.08
C PHE A 128 26.11 -3.24 15.55
N LEU A 129 25.83 -2.09 14.93
CA LEU A 129 26.03 -1.87 13.49
C LEU A 129 27.50 -1.97 13.08
N THR A 130 28.44 -1.61 13.96
CA THR A 130 29.88 -1.78 13.70
C THR A 130 30.27 -3.26 13.62
N LEU A 131 29.67 -4.10 14.47
CA LEU A 131 29.88 -5.55 14.47
C LEU A 131 29.12 -6.25 13.33
N HIS A 132 27.95 -5.73 12.97
CA HIS A 132 27.05 -6.30 11.96
C HIS A 132 26.58 -5.24 10.95
N PRO A 133 27.43 -4.79 10.01
CA PRO A 133 27.10 -3.69 9.09
C PRO A 133 25.85 -3.95 8.21
N ASN A 134 25.59 -5.21 7.88
CA ASN A 134 24.41 -5.59 7.08
C ASN A 134 23.10 -5.45 7.85
N ALA A 135 23.14 -5.36 9.18
CA ALA A 135 21.95 -5.27 10.02
C ALA A 135 21.17 -3.95 9.84
N ILE A 136 21.79 -2.93 9.25
CA ILE A 136 21.13 -1.65 8.93
C ILE A 136 19.93 -1.82 7.98
N ARG A 137 19.91 -2.91 7.20
CA ARG A 137 18.82 -3.28 6.27
C ARG A 137 17.90 -4.37 6.81
N THR A 138 18.11 -4.83 8.05
CA THR A 138 17.31 -5.91 8.60
C THR A 138 15.88 -5.45 8.79
N ARG A 139 14.94 -6.29 8.36
CA ARG A 139 13.52 -6.03 8.41
C ARG A 139 12.87 -6.77 9.58
N LEU A 140 11.99 -6.09 10.30
CA LEU A 140 11.13 -6.68 11.31
C LEU A 140 10.17 -7.68 10.65
N PRO A 141 10.03 -8.92 11.15
CA PRO A 141 9.14 -9.91 10.56
C PRO A 141 7.67 -9.49 10.52
N SER A 142 7.21 -8.69 11.49
CA SER A 142 5.81 -8.28 11.63
C SER A 142 5.43 -7.14 10.68
N THR A 143 6.27 -6.12 10.53
CA THR A 143 5.97 -4.90 9.78
C THR A 143 6.83 -4.72 8.53
N ASN A 144 7.84 -5.57 8.33
CA ASN A 144 8.86 -5.45 7.27
C ASN A 144 9.63 -4.11 7.33
N GLU A 145 9.55 -3.40 8.45
CA GLU A 145 10.25 -2.14 8.71
C GLU A 145 11.69 -2.36 9.14
N ILE A 146 12.55 -1.40 8.81
CA ILE A 146 13.95 -1.37 9.25
C ILE A 146 14.15 -0.40 10.43
N ALA A 147 15.33 -0.43 11.05
CA ALA A 147 15.70 0.46 12.16
C ALA A 147 15.38 1.95 11.90
N LEU A 148 15.55 2.41 10.65
CA LEU A 148 15.23 3.79 10.26
C LEU A 148 13.74 4.13 10.40
N HIS A 149 12.83 3.20 10.07
CA HIS A 149 11.38 3.43 10.23
C HIS A 149 11.03 3.56 11.71
N MET A 150 11.55 2.65 12.56
CA MET A 150 11.32 2.71 14.00
C MET A 150 11.88 4.00 14.62
N ALA A 151 13.12 4.38 14.30
CA ALA A 151 13.71 5.63 14.78
C ALA A 151 12.90 6.86 14.35
N THR A 152 12.33 6.82 13.15
CA THR A 152 11.46 7.89 12.62
C THR A 152 10.12 7.92 13.33
N ASP A 153 9.49 6.77 13.55
CA ASP A 153 8.18 6.68 14.20
C ASP A 153 8.23 7.13 15.67
N LEU A 154 9.35 6.84 16.34
CA LEU A 154 9.63 7.30 17.70
C LEU A 154 10.13 8.76 17.75
N GLU A 155 10.39 9.40 16.61
CA GLU A 155 10.92 10.76 16.48
C GLU A 155 12.34 10.98 17.06
N HIS A 156 13.20 9.95 17.02
CA HIS A 156 14.58 10.02 17.48
C HIS A 156 15.47 10.70 16.43
N GLU A 157 15.38 12.03 16.31
CA GLU A 157 16.06 12.84 15.29
C GLU A 157 17.56 12.51 15.13
N HIS A 158 18.29 12.40 16.23
CA HIS A 158 19.73 12.10 16.23
C HIS A 158 20.04 10.71 15.67
N ILE A 159 19.25 9.69 16.04
CA ILE A 159 19.42 8.33 15.52
C ILE A 159 19.09 8.29 14.03
N VAL A 160 18.03 8.99 13.61
CA VAL A 160 17.67 9.12 12.19
C VAL A 160 18.81 9.75 11.41
N GLU A 161 19.40 10.85 11.89
CA GLU A 161 20.52 11.51 11.22
C GLU A 161 21.72 10.58 11.05
N GLU A 162 22.11 9.87 12.11
CA GLU A 162 23.24 8.95 12.04
C GLU A 162 22.96 7.72 11.16
N LEU A 163 21.76 7.14 11.23
CA LEU A 163 21.37 6.03 10.34
C LEU A 163 21.38 6.46 8.87
N VAL A 164 20.84 7.63 8.54
CA VAL A 164 20.85 8.19 7.17
C VAL A 164 22.28 8.43 6.67
N GLN A 165 23.21 8.80 7.54
CA GLN A 165 24.63 8.93 7.16
C GLN A 165 25.25 7.58 6.78
N LEU A 166 24.91 6.51 7.49
CA LEU A 166 25.42 5.15 7.25
C LEU A 166 24.76 4.44 6.05
N MET A 167 23.56 4.85 5.65
CA MET A 167 22.76 4.24 4.58
C MET A 167 23.15 4.73 3.17
N SER A 168 22.95 3.89 2.16
CA SER A 168 22.99 4.31 0.74
C SER A 168 21.67 4.98 0.31
N GLU A 169 21.62 5.57 -0.88
CA GLU A 169 20.37 6.14 -1.40
C GLU A 169 19.27 5.09 -1.57
N GLU A 170 19.65 3.89 -2.04
CA GLU A 170 18.74 2.77 -2.29
C GLU A 170 18.16 2.22 -0.98
N ASP A 171 18.89 2.34 0.13
CA ASP A 171 18.41 1.89 1.44
C ASP A 171 17.28 2.79 1.96
N LEU A 172 17.26 4.07 1.58
CA LEU A 172 16.19 5.00 1.93
C LEU A 172 14.89 4.71 1.15
N GLU A 173 14.96 3.92 0.07
CA GLU A 173 13.81 3.50 -0.72
C GLU A 173 13.10 2.27 -0.12
N ILE A 174 13.66 1.66 0.94
CA ILE A 174 13.05 0.51 1.62
C ILE A 174 11.71 0.94 2.25
N THR A 175 10.68 0.12 2.04
CA THR A 175 9.34 0.33 2.61
C THR A 175 8.95 -0.77 3.59
N GLY A 176 8.11 -0.43 4.58
CA GLY A 176 7.38 -1.39 5.41
C GLY A 176 6.27 -2.13 4.66
N ASN A 177 5.47 -2.91 5.39
CA ASN A 177 4.32 -3.69 4.90
C ASN A 177 3.16 -2.82 4.41
N ASP A 178 3.08 -1.56 4.82
CA ASP A 178 2.08 -0.62 4.32
C ASP A 178 2.61 0.18 3.12
N GLY A 179 3.85 -0.07 2.72
CA GLY A 179 4.53 0.66 1.66
C GLY A 179 5.06 2.02 2.05
N TRP A 180 5.04 2.35 3.33
CA TRP A 180 5.58 3.59 3.84
C TRP A 180 7.10 3.53 3.85
N THR A 181 7.74 4.55 3.28
CA THR A 181 9.16 4.84 3.49
C THR A 181 9.35 5.58 4.81
N ALA A 182 10.57 5.63 5.32
CA ALA A 182 10.90 6.48 6.46
C ALA A 182 10.57 7.97 6.20
N LEU A 183 10.72 8.45 4.96
CA LEU A 183 10.33 9.82 4.60
C LEU A 183 8.81 10.03 4.71
N ALA A 184 8.00 9.06 4.26
CA ALA A 184 6.55 9.13 4.40
C ALA A 184 6.13 9.18 5.88
N LEU A 185 6.76 8.38 6.74
CA LEU A 185 6.56 8.44 8.20
C LEU A 185 6.93 9.81 8.77
N ALA A 186 8.12 10.33 8.46
CA ALA A 186 8.57 11.64 8.96
C ALA A 186 7.63 12.78 8.49
N ALA A 187 7.18 12.70 7.24
CA ALA A 187 6.24 13.66 6.66
C ALA A 187 4.87 13.61 7.32
N SER A 188 4.38 12.42 7.66
CA SER A 188 3.14 12.20 8.42
C SER A 188 3.23 12.75 9.85
N ARG A 189 4.37 12.52 10.53
CA ARG A 189 4.62 12.97 11.91
C ARG A 189 4.83 14.48 12.04
N GLY A 190 5.24 15.16 10.97
CA GLY A 190 5.46 16.61 10.98
C GLY A 190 6.85 17.04 11.42
N ASN A 191 7.84 16.14 11.42
CA ASN A 191 9.18 16.47 11.88
C ASN A 191 10.08 16.94 10.71
N ILE A 192 10.26 18.25 10.60
CA ILE A 192 10.99 18.88 9.48
C ILE A 192 12.46 18.48 9.42
N LYS A 193 13.12 18.29 10.57
CA LYS A 193 14.55 17.96 10.60
C LYS A 193 14.79 16.57 10.03
N MET A 194 13.96 15.59 10.39
CA MET A 194 14.03 14.24 9.83
C MET A 194 13.77 14.25 8.32
N VAL A 195 12.74 14.99 7.88
CA VAL A 195 12.42 15.17 6.45
C VAL A 195 13.60 15.77 5.69
N GLU A 196 14.13 16.90 6.14
CA GLU A 196 15.28 17.55 5.50
C GLU A 196 16.52 16.64 5.47
N CYS A 197 16.74 15.88 6.55
CA CYS A 197 17.85 14.93 6.65
C CYS A 197 17.80 13.87 5.55
N MET A 198 16.65 13.20 5.39
CA MET A 198 16.48 12.16 4.37
C MET A 198 16.50 12.74 2.96
N VAL A 199 15.82 13.87 2.72
CA VAL A 199 15.75 14.51 1.39
C VAL A 199 17.13 15.02 0.93
N ARG A 200 17.97 15.49 1.86
CA ARG A 200 19.36 15.87 1.56
C ARG A 200 20.18 14.69 1.06
N LYS A 201 19.91 13.48 1.57
CA LYS A 201 20.63 12.26 1.17
C LYS A 201 20.11 11.69 -0.14
N SER A 202 18.80 11.64 -0.35
CA SER A 202 18.21 11.15 -1.61
C SER A 202 16.96 11.93 -1.98
N LYS A 203 16.86 12.33 -3.25
CA LYS A 203 15.64 12.95 -3.82
C LYS A 203 14.69 11.92 -4.43
N LYS A 204 15.15 10.68 -4.69
CA LYS A 204 14.33 9.63 -5.33
C LYS A 204 13.13 9.25 -4.46
N ILE A 205 13.32 9.29 -3.14
CA ILE A 205 12.30 8.98 -2.13
C ILE A 205 11.11 9.95 -2.11
N LEU A 206 11.22 11.14 -2.73
CA LEU A 206 10.13 12.12 -2.82
C LEU A 206 8.93 11.60 -3.64
N SER A 207 9.20 10.68 -4.57
CA SER A 207 8.24 10.24 -5.58
C SER A 207 7.80 8.79 -5.36
N ILE A 208 8.24 8.15 -4.27
CA ILE A 208 7.82 6.80 -3.90
C ILE A 208 6.47 6.90 -3.18
N PRO A 209 5.38 6.40 -3.78
CA PRO A 209 4.09 6.39 -3.11
C PRO A 209 4.03 5.29 -2.06
N THR A 210 3.21 5.48 -1.04
CA THR A 210 2.69 4.36 -0.24
C THR A 210 1.92 3.43 -1.16
N TRP A 211 1.82 2.14 -0.83
CA TRP A 211 0.95 1.21 -1.55
C TRP A 211 -0.15 0.63 -0.67
N ASP A 212 -0.37 1.28 0.49
CA ASP A 212 -1.56 1.14 1.31
C ASP A 212 -2.82 1.60 0.56
N SER A 213 -3.97 1.55 1.23
CA SER A 213 -5.24 1.98 0.67
C SER A 213 -5.27 3.43 0.19
N ASN A 214 -4.31 4.26 0.61
CA ASN A 214 -4.26 5.67 0.25
C ASN A 214 -3.48 5.89 -1.05
N ASN A 215 -2.43 5.11 -1.32
CA ASN A 215 -1.55 5.26 -2.48
C ASN A 215 -1.09 6.73 -2.70
N VAL A 216 -0.38 7.28 -1.72
CA VAL A 216 0.00 8.71 -1.65
C VAL A 216 1.50 8.91 -1.58
N THR A 217 2.00 9.98 -2.20
CA THR A 217 3.40 10.40 -2.04
C THR A 217 3.60 11.13 -0.70
N PRO A 218 4.86 11.26 -0.20
CA PRO A 218 5.14 11.93 1.08
C PRO A 218 4.56 13.35 1.18
N VAL A 219 4.56 14.13 0.09
CA VAL A 219 3.98 15.48 0.07
C VAL A 219 2.46 15.47 0.22
N VAL A 220 1.77 14.50 -0.40
CA VAL A 220 0.32 14.35 -0.27
C VAL A 220 -0.03 13.90 1.14
N LEU A 221 0.73 12.96 1.70
CA LEU A 221 0.55 12.46 3.06
C LEU A 221 0.73 13.57 4.11
N ALA A 222 1.78 14.38 4.01
CA ALA A 222 1.96 15.57 4.85
C ALA A 222 0.77 16.54 4.76
N SER A 223 0.25 16.75 3.54
CA SER A 223 -0.88 17.63 3.28
C SER A 223 -2.19 17.09 3.87
N MET A 224 -2.42 15.77 3.81
CA MET A 224 -3.57 15.10 4.44
C MET A 224 -3.55 15.22 5.97
N ASN A 225 -2.35 15.25 6.57
CA ASN A 225 -2.15 15.42 8.00
C ASN A 225 -1.93 16.89 8.40
N GLU A 226 -2.18 17.83 7.49
CA GLU A 226 -2.07 19.28 7.73
C GLU A 226 -0.69 19.76 8.23
N GLN A 227 0.37 19.02 7.89
CA GLN A 227 1.76 19.33 8.26
C GLN A 227 2.34 20.41 7.35
N TRP A 228 1.76 21.62 7.37
CA TRP A 228 2.00 22.65 6.35
C TRP A 228 3.45 23.10 6.19
N ASP A 229 4.23 23.14 7.28
CA ASP A 229 5.66 23.46 7.21
C ASP A 229 6.44 22.39 6.40
N ILE A 230 6.05 21.13 6.55
CA ILE A 230 6.58 20.01 5.75
C ILE A 230 6.10 20.10 4.32
N VAL A 231 4.82 20.40 4.10
CA VAL A 231 4.24 20.53 2.76
C VAL A 231 4.98 21.60 1.97
N ASP A 232 5.22 22.78 2.56
CA ASP A 232 5.93 23.87 1.90
C ASP A 232 7.35 23.44 1.48
N TYR A 233 8.08 22.75 2.37
CA TYR A 233 9.39 22.20 2.06
C TYR A 233 9.31 21.12 0.95
N LEU A 234 8.52 20.07 1.15
CA LEU A 234 8.39 18.94 0.21
C LEU A 234 7.89 19.39 -1.16
N TYR A 235 6.92 20.29 -1.22
CA TYR A 235 6.43 20.86 -2.47
C TYR A 235 7.53 21.61 -3.24
N SER A 236 8.40 22.34 -2.52
CA SER A 236 9.51 23.08 -3.14
C SER A 236 10.60 22.17 -3.74
N VAL A 237 10.78 20.97 -3.19
CA VAL A 237 11.83 20.02 -3.62
C VAL A 237 11.32 18.90 -4.52
N THR A 238 10.00 18.65 -4.54
CA THR A 238 9.38 17.62 -5.38
C THR A 238 9.39 18.05 -6.86
N PRO A 239 9.94 17.24 -7.78
CA PRO A 239 9.87 17.53 -9.19
C PRO A 239 8.42 17.68 -9.66
N PHE A 240 8.10 18.79 -10.31
CA PHE A 240 6.74 19.06 -10.76
C PHE A 240 6.20 17.98 -11.72
N GLN A 241 7.08 17.36 -12.50
CA GLN A 241 6.72 16.26 -13.38
C GLN A 241 6.07 15.09 -12.62
N ASP A 242 6.41 14.89 -11.34
CA ASP A 242 5.85 13.82 -10.50
C ASP A 242 4.45 14.14 -9.98
N LEU A 243 4.01 15.38 -10.12
CA LEU A 243 2.65 15.84 -9.78
C LEU A 243 1.74 15.90 -11.01
N MET A 244 2.22 15.52 -12.19
CA MET A 244 1.43 15.57 -13.42
C MET A 244 0.40 14.42 -13.47
N PRO A 245 -0.77 14.60 -14.13
CA PRO A 245 -1.81 13.57 -14.22
C PRO A 245 -1.31 12.22 -14.75
N GLU A 246 -0.31 12.23 -15.64
CA GLU A 246 0.30 11.04 -16.24
C GLU A 246 1.06 10.18 -15.22
N LYS A 247 1.45 10.76 -14.08
CA LYS A 247 2.15 10.06 -12.99
C LYS A 247 1.20 9.42 -11.97
N GLY A 248 -0.08 9.76 -12.03
CA GLY A 248 -1.10 9.22 -11.13
C GLY A 248 -1.88 10.32 -10.41
N PRO A 249 -2.63 9.95 -9.36
CA PRO A 249 -3.56 10.85 -8.68
C PRO A 249 -2.87 11.89 -7.77
N TYR A 250 -1.54 11.89 -7.66
CA TYR A 250 -0.79 12.63 -6.64
C TYR A 250 -1.02 14.15 -6.70
N GLY A 251 -0.88 14.76 -7.88
CA GLY A 251 -1.10 16.20 -8.02
C GLY A 251 -2.56 16.60 -7.80
N ALA A 252 -3.51 15.75 -8.17
CA ALA A 252 -4.93 15.98 -7.95
C ALA A 252 -5.26 15.88 -6.45
N GLY A 253 -4.77 14.86 -5.76
CA GLY A 253 -4.91 14.73 -4.30
C GLY A 253 -4.26 15.88 -3.54
N LEU A 254 -3.07 16.32 -3.97
CA LEU A 254 -2.42 17.49 -3.40
C LEU A 254 -3.28 18.76 -3.59
N LEU A 255 -3.89 18.93 -4.77
CA LEU A 255 -4.79 20.04 -5.02
C LEU A 255 -6.06 19.96 -4.15
N CYS A 256 -6.67 18.77 -4.00
CA CYS A 256 -7.80 18.56 -3.10
C CYS A 256 -7.45 18.99 -1.67
N THR A 257 -6.33 18.49 -1.14
CA THR A 257 -5.89 18.79 0.23
C THR A 257 -5.57 20.28 0.42
N PHE A 258 -4.99 20.96 -0.58
CA PHE A 258 -4.81 22.43 -0.52
C PHE A 258 -6.13 23.20 -0.48
N ILE A 259 -7.14 22.77 -1.23
CA ILE A 259 -8.46 23.43 -1.22
C ILE A 259 -9.15 23.20 0.13
N MET A 260 -9.14 21.97 0.64
CA MET A 260 -9.72 21.62 1.94
C MET A 260 -9.01 22.35 3.10
N GLY A 261 -7.68 22.40 3.06
CA GLY A 261 -6.83 23.12 4.01
C GLY A 261 -6.76 24.64 3.81
N MET A 262 -7.58 25.19 2.91
CA MET A 262 -7.66 26.62 2.59
C MET A 262 -6.32 27.26 2.15
N LYS A 263 -5.39 26.47 1.60
CA LYS A 263 -4.10 26.92 1.05
C LYS A 263 -4.25 27.44 -0.38
N PHE A 264 -5.09 28.46 -0.55
CA PHE A 264 -5.48 28.98 -1.86
C PHE A 264 -4.31 29.54 -2.69
N GLY A 265 -3.27 30.07 -2.04
CA GLY A 265 -2.08 30.58 -2.73
C GLY A 265 -1.37 29.48 -3.52
N ILE A 266 -1.04 28.38 -2.84
CA ILE A 266 -0.33 27.24 -3.43
C ILE A 266 -1.25 26.45 -4.37
N ALA A 267 -2.54 26.30 -4.02
CA ALA A 267 -3.54 25.72 -4.92
C ALA A 267 -3.61 26.46 -6.26
N ARG A 268 -3.60 27.80 -6.23
CA ARG A 268 -3.60 28.63 -7.44
C ARG A 268 -2.35 28.39 -8.27
N GLU A 269 -1.18 28.37 -7.64
CA GLU A 269 0.08 28.12 -8.33
C GLU A 269 0.03 26.77 -9.05
N LEU A 270 -0.40 25.72 -8.35
CA LEU A 270 -0.50 24.37 -8.90
C LEU A 270 -1.48 24.32 -10.10
N ILE A 271 -2.64 24.97 -10.00
CA ILE A 271 -3.61 25.08 -11.10
C ILE A 271 -3.04 25.85 -12.29
N GLN A 272 -2.29 26.94 -12.04
CA GLN A 272 -1.67 27.72 -13.10
C GLN A 272 -0.61 26.92 -13.86
N ARG A 273 0.14 26.06 -13.15
CA ARG A 273 1.16 25.19 -13.76
C ARG A 273 0.56 23.98 -14.47
N CYS A 274 -0.48 23.36 -13.93
CA CYS A 274 -1.20 22.26 -14.59
C CYS A 274 -2.74 22.37 -14.39
N PRO A 275 -3.42 23.07 -15.31
CA PRO A 275 -4.89 23.21 -15.28
C PRO A 275 -5.66 21.88 -15.32
N GLN A 276 -5.06 20.82 -15.88
CA GLN A 276 -5.69 19.51 -16.04
C GLN A 276 -5.92 18.80 -14.69
N LEU A 277 -5.17 19.16 -13.65
CA LEU A 277 -5.33 18.55 -12.32
C LEU A 277 -6.72 18.75 -11.75
N VAL A 278 -7.38 19.87 -12.07
CA VAL A 278 -8.75 20.18 -11.65
C VAL A 278 -9.76 19.13 -12.12
N PHE A 279 -9.48 18.46 -13.25
CA PHE A 279 -10.32 17.45 -13.88
C PHE A 279 -9.73 16.03 -13.79
N THR A 280 -8.67 15.86 -13.01
CA THR A 280 -8.07 14.54 -12.75
C THR A 280 -8.65 14.00 -11.45
N LYS A 281 -8.95 12.71 -11.40
CA LYS A 281 -9.41 12.08 -10.15
C LYS A 281 -8.24 11.98 -9.17
N GLY A 282 -8.48 12.38 -7.92
CA GLY A 282 -7.59 12.12 -6.80
C GLY A 282 -7.60 10.65 -6.37
N GLN A 283 -6.94 10.36 -5.27
CA GLN A 283 -6.80 9.02 -4.70
C GLN A 283 -8.14 8.42 -4.28
N ASP A 284 -9.06 9.25 -3.81
CA ASP A 284 -10.44 8.91 -3.42
C ASP A 284 -11.42 8.82 -4.62
N GLY A 285 -10.94 9.07 -5.83
CA GLY A 285 -11.76 9.13 -7.04
C GLY A 285 -12.52 10.43 -7.23
N ALA A 286 -12.41 11.39 -6.30
CA ALA A 286 -13.04 12.70 -6.38
C ALA A 286 -12.23 13.64 -7.28
N PHE A 287 -12.91 14.61 -7.90
CA PHE A 287 -12.21 15.65 -8.65
C PHE A 287 -11.89 16.82 -7.71
N PRO A 288 -10.72 17.48 -7.84
CA PRO A 288 -10.44 18.69 -7.07
C PRO A 288 -11.48 19.79 -7.27
N MET A 289 -12.15 19.85 -8.44
CA MET A 289 -13.28 20.75 -8.66
C MET A 289 -14.46 20.55 -7.71
N GLU A 290 -14.67 19.34 -7.19
CA GLU A 290 -15.73 19.00 -6.24
C GLU A 290 -15.38 19.41 -4.82
N ALA A 291 -14.09 19.43 -4.48
CA ALA A 291 -13.59 19.92 -3.20
C ALA A 291 -13.75 21.44 -3.05
N PHE A 292 -13.92 22.18 -4.14
CA PHE A 292 -14.36 23.57 -4.04
C PHE A 292 -15.78 23.58 -3.47
N MET A 293 -15.94 24.22 -2.30
CA MET A 293 -17.24 24.36 -1.64
C MET A 293 -18.37 24.62 -2.64
N PRO A 294 -19.49 23.90 -2.61
CA PRO A 294 -20.63 24.17 -3.51
C PRO A 294 -21.12 25.62 -3.43
N SER A 295 -20.93 26.28 -2.27
CA SER A 295 -21.19 27.70 -2.05
C SER A 295 -20.23 28.65 -2.80
N ALA A 296 -19.11 28.13 -3.30
CA ALA A 296 -18.22 28.79 -4.22
C ALA A 296 -18.73 28.78 -5.68
N PHE A 297 -19.94 28.28 -5.93
CA PHE A 297 -20.59 28.36 -7.25
C PHE A 297 -21.87 29.21 -7.17
N PRO A 298 -22.24 29.99 -8.21
CA PRO A 298 -23.49 30.77 -8.21
C PRO A 298 -24.72 29.87 -8.12
N SER A 299 -24.57 28.61 -8.54
CA SER A 299 -25.58 27.55 -8.43
C SER A 299 -25.79 27.05 -7.00
N GLY A 300 -24.80 27.21 -6.11
CA GLY A 300 -24.87 26.74 -4.72
C GLY A 300 -25.04 27.83 -3.65
N THR A 301 -24.95 29.11 -4.03
CA THR A 301 -25.19 30.25 -3.12
C THR A 301 -26.27 31.17 -3.65
N ARG A 302 -27.30 31.45 -2.84
CA ARG A 302 -28.30 32.50 -3.13
C ARG A 302 -27.68 33.89 -2.96
N LEU A 303 -26.93 34.34 -3.97
CA LEU A 303 -26.36 35.69 -4.02
C LEU A 303 -27.48 36.74 -4.16
N LYS A 304 -27.42 37.81 -3.36
CA LYS A 304 -28.30 38.98 -3.51
C LYS A 304 -27.93 39.77 -4.78
N LEU A 305 -28.89 40.53 -5.35
CA LEU A 305 -28.70 41.26 -6.61
C LEU A 305 -27.43 42.12 -6.66
N TRP A 306 -27.07 42.81 -5.57
CA TRP A 306 -25.86 43.63 -5.51
C TRP A 306 -24.57 42.79 -5.44
N GLN A 307 -24.62 41.58 -4.88
CA GLN A 307 -23.49 40.64 -4.86
C GLN A 307 -23.24 40.08 -6.26
N ILE A 308 -24.31 39.84 -7.04
CA ILE A 308 -24.22 39.48 -8.47
C ILE A 308 -23.57 40.60 -9.27
N TRP A 309 -23.86 41.86 -8.95
CA TRP A 309 -23.22 43.01 -9.59
C TRP A 309 -21.73 43.10 -9.26
N ILE A 310 -21.34 43.01 -7.98
CA ILE A 310 -19.92 42.99 -7.58
C ILE A 310 -19.18 41.82 -8.25
N TYR A 311 -19.82 40.64 -8.29
CA TYR A 311 -19.29 39.45 -8.95
C TYR A 311 -19.03 39.66 -10.45
N ASN A 312 -19.97 40.29 -11.16
CA ASN A 312 -19.82 40.59 -12.59
C ASN A 312 -18.76 41.66 -12.88
N CYS A 313 -18.46 42.52 -11.90
CA CYS A 313 -17.46 43.58 -12.00
C CYS A 313 -16.02 43.11 -11.71
N ILE A 314 -15.81 41.86 -11.30
CA ILE A 314 -14.46 41.28 -11.18
C ILE A 314 -13.92 41.01 -12.59
N HIS A 315 -13.14 41.97 -13.11
CA HIS A 315 -12.37 41.81 -14.33
C HIS A 315 -11.05 41.09 -14.02
N ILE A 316 -10.93 39.87 -14.54
CA ILE A 316 -9.69 39.09 -14.50
C ILE A 316 -9.00 39.33 -15.83
N GLU A 317 -7.75 39.81 -15.80
CA GLU A 317 -6.92 39.90 -17.00
C GLU A 317 -6.86 38.51 -17.65
N ARG A 318 -7.17 38.45 -18.95
CA ARG A 318 -7.21 37.25 -19.77
C ARG A 318 -5.82 36.59 -19.80
N ALA A 319 -5.52 35.72 -18.84
CA ALA A 319 -4.30 34.92 -18.83
C ALA A 319 -4.54 33.44 -19.20
N ILE A 320 -5.79 33.01 -19.38
CA ILE A 320 -6.09 31.64 -19.80
C ILE A 320 -6.97 31.72 -21.05
N SER A 321 -6.38 31.46 -22.21
CA SER A 321 -7.15 31.14 -23.42
C SER A 321 -8.00 29.90 -23.12
N ASP A 322 -9.31 30.01 -23.35
CA ASP A 322 -10.32 28.97 -23.12
C ASP A 322 -9.79 27.56 -23.47
N ILE A 323 -9.41 26.78 -22.46
CA ILE A 323 -9.05 25.37 -22.67
C ILE A 323 -10.36 24.60 -22.80
N ARG A 324 -10.69 24.18 -24.03
CA ARG A 324 -11.79 23.25 -24.30
C ARG A 324 -11.24 21.82 -24.17
N VAL A 325 -11.62 21.10 -23.13
CA VAL A 325 -11.35 19.65 -23.03
C VAL A 325 -12.66 18.90 -23.23
N SER A 326 -12.67 17.97 -24.18
CA SER A 326 -13.76 17.02 -24.38
C SER A 326 -13.58 15.84 -23.43
N VAL A 327 -14.44 15.73 -22.42
CA VAL A 327 -14.51 14.54 -21.57
C VAL A 327 -15.34 13.49 -22.31
N GLN A 328 -14.72 12.37 -22.70
CA GLN A 328 -15.46 11.17 -23.09
C GLN A 328 -15.82 10.40 -21.82
N ASN A 329 -17.11 10.33 -21.51
CA ASN A 329 -17.63 9.36 -20.54
C ASN A 329 -17.69 8.00 -21.23
N GLU A 330 -16.85 7.05 -20.83
CA GLU A 330 -17.09 5.64 -21.13
C GLU A 330 -18.33 5.19 -20.35
N GLY A 331 -19.48 5.12 -21.01
CA GLY A 331 -20.68 4.47 -20.47
C GLY A 331 -22.05 5.04 -20.85
N LYS A 332 -22.16 6.20 -21.51
CA LYS A 332 -23.45 6.69 -22.06
C LYS A 332 -23.25 7.45 -23.37
N GLU A 333 -23.95 7.02 -24.43
CA GLU A 333 -23.95 7.60 -25.79
C GLU A 333 -24.60 9.00 -25.91
N GLU A 334 -24.53 9.85 -24.88
CA GLU A 334 -24.84 11.27 -25.02
C GLU A 334 -23.63 12.11 -24.61
N CYS A 335 -22.94 12.61 -25.64
CA CYS A 335 -21.86 13.58 -25.53
C CYS A 335 -22.41 14.94 -25.03
N ASN A 336 -22.66 15.05 -23.73
CA ASN A 336 -22.94 16.32 -23.10
C ASN A 336 -21.63 17.13 -22.98
N ARG A 337 -21.36 17.96 -24.00
CA ARG A 337 -20.36 19.03 -23.92
C ARG A 337 -20.76 20.04 -22.84
N MET A 338 -20.35 19.80 -21.60
CA MET A 338 -20.47 20.79 -20.53
C MET A 338 -19.46 21.92 -20.78
N LYS A 339 -19.94 23.07 -21.25
CA LYS A 339 -19.15 24.30 -21.34
C LYS A 339 -19.04 24.92 -19.95
N ILE A 340 -18.05 24.49 -19.18
CA ILE A 340 -17.65 25.22 -17.98
C ILE A 340 -16.71 26.34 -18.42
N THR A 341 -17.15 27.59 -18.33
CA THR A 341 -16.30 28.73 -18.69
C THR A 341 -15.39 29.08 -17.52
N TRP A 342 -14.07 29.02 -17.76
CA TRP A 342 -13.01 29.37 -16.80
C TRP A 342 -13.21 30.73 -16.11
N SER A 343 -13.87 31.68 -16.79
CA SER A 343 -14.18 32.99 -16.21
C SER A 343 -15.16 32.92 -15.03
N GLY A 344 -16.06 31.93 -14.98
CA GLY A 344 -17.04 31.79 -13.90
C GLY A 344 -16.42 31.22 -12.62
N MET A 345 -15.59 30.19 -12.75
CA MET A 345 -14.90 29.58 -11.61
C MET A 345 -13.91 30.55 -10.94
N LEU A 346 -13.10 31.26 -11.75
CA LEU A 346 -12.14 32.23 -11.23
C LEU A 346 -12.82 33.47 -10.62
N ARG A 347 -13.96 33.93 -11.16
CA ARG A 347 -14.70 35.08 -10.60
C ARG A 347 -15.20 34.80 -9.18
N LEU A 348 -15.65 33.58 -8.91
CA LEU A 348 -16.17 33.22 -7.59
C LEU A 348 -15.05 32.90 -6.60
N TRP A 349 -13.97 32.32 -7.10
CA TRP A 349 -12.71 32.17 -6.39
C TRP A 349 -12.11 33.52 -5.95
N PHE A 350 -12.11 34.54 -6.83
CA PHE A 350 -11.73 35.92 -6.48
C PHE A 350 -12.71 36.60 -5.52
N TYR A 351 -14.02 36.37 -5.65
CA TYR A 351 -15.02 36.94 -4.75
C TYR A 351 -14.85 36.44 -3.30
N LEU A 352 -14.54 35.15 -3.13
CA LEU A 352 -14.32 34.54 -1.81
C LEU A 352 -12.99 34.94 -1.15
N ILE A 353 -11.93 35.19 -1.93
CA ILE A 353 -10.63 35.66 -1.41
C ILE A 353 -10.68 37.14 -1.01
N LYS A 354 -11.49 37.96 -1.68
CA LYS A 354 -11.49 39.42 -1.49
C LYS A 354 -12.49 39.93 -0.43
N PHE A 355 -13.44 39.10 -0.02
CA PHE A 355 -14.55 39.51 0.87
C PHE A 355 -14.74 38.60 2.09
N LYS A 356 -13.68 37.94 2.57
CA LYS A 356 -13.65 37.29 3.88
C LYS A 356 -12.53 37.85 4.73
#